data_AF-A0A385BKT0-F1
#
_entry.id   AF-A0A385BKT0-F1
#
_cell.length_a   1.000
_cell.length_b   1.000
_cell.length_c   1.000
_cell.angle_alpha   90.00
_cell.angle_beta   90.00
_cell.angle_gamma   90.00
#
_symmetry.space_group_name_H-M   'P 1'
#
loop_
_entity.id
_entity.type
_entity.pdbx_description
1 polymer ?
#
loop_
_entity_poly.entity_id
_entity_poly.type
_entity_poly.pdbx_seq_one_letter_code
_entity_poly.pdbx_strand_id
1 'polypeptide(L)'
;MNANFFNQIQQLDFTGVLQLNISKGIENHLIVTVLLNNEQCGDNAKNLIPPLTFNATPQEFDEGFFQQITTPIQKVSGLMVDMEKFLKQLEDAKRQSAMEKEKTDKQKKEQEAKDKKFKEGMAKADELEKEGKFREAWMKVPDITEFPEKADELRKRKKELSDQFSSTGLFATE
;
A
#
# COMPACT_ATOMS: atom_id res chain seq x y z
N MET A 1 -10.48 -40.78 -38.34
CA MET A 1 -10.96 -40.23 -37.06
C MET A 1 -10.59 -38.77 -37.01
N ASN A 2 -11.52 -37.87 -36.66
CA ASN A 2 -11.16 -36.47 -36.41
C ASN A 2 -10.39 -36.37 -35.10
N ALA A 3 -9.17 -35.86 -35.16
CA ALA A 3 -8.36 -35.61 -33.97
C ALA A 3 -8.91 -34.38 -33.24
N ASN A 4 -9.53 -34.58 -32.06
CA ASN A 4 -10.11 -33.51 -31.24
C ASN A 4 -9.06 -32.79 -30.36
N PHE A 5 -7.79 -32.83 -30.75
CA PHE A 5 -6.67 -32.34 -29.95
C PHE A 5 -6.84 -30.87 -29.54
N PHE A 6 -7.04 -29.96 -30.50
CA PHE A 6 -7.16 -28.53 -30.21
C PHE A 6 -8.43 -28.16 -29.44
N ASN A 7 -9.52 -28.91 -29.63
CA ASN A 7 -10.74 -28.73 -28.84
C ASN A 7 -10.50 -29.09 -27.37
N GLN A 8 -9.74 -30.16 -27.10
CA GLN A 8 -9.38 -30.52 -25.73
C GLN A 8 -8.41 -29.51 -25.11
N ILE A 9 -7.45 -28.97 -25.88
CA ILE A 9 -6.58 -27.86 -25.41
C ILE A 9 -7.42 -26.64 -25.01
N GLN A 10 -8.43 -26.29 -25.80
CA GLN A 10 -9.33 -25.17 -25.47
C GLN A 10 -10.12 -25.41 -24.16
N GLN A 11 -10.47 -26.67 -23.85
CA GLN A 11 -11.19 -27.02 -22.62
C GLN A 11 -10.32 -27.01 -21.36
N LEU A 12 -8.99 -26.98 -21.49
CA LEU A 12 -8.07 -26.98 -20.35
C LEU A 12 -8.11 -25.68 -19.53
N ASP A 13 -8.69 -24.61 -20.08
CA ASP A 13 -8.89 -23.29 -19.42
C ASP A 13 -7.67 -22.81 -18.63
N PHE A 14 -6.54 -22.63 -19.33
CA PHE A 14 -5.29 -22.16 -18.75
C PHE A 14 -4.97 -20.72 -19.18
N THR A 15 -4.20 -20.01 -18.34
CA THR A 15 -3.69 -18.67 -18.67
C THR A 15 -2.20 -18.73 -18.96
N GLY A 16 -1.79 -18.23 -20.13
CA GLY A 16 -0.40 -18.16 -20.56
C GLY A 16 -0.12 -18.96 -21.82
N VAL A 17 1.11 -19.43 -21.97
CA VAL A 17 1.64 -20.15 -23.12
C VAL A 17 1.88 -21.61 -22.73
N LEU A 18 1.14 -22.51 -23.35
CA LEU A 18 1.36 -23.95 -23.22
C LEU A 18 2.37 -24.42 -24.27
N GLN A 19 3.54 -24.85 -23.81
CA GLN A 19 4.60 -25.41 -24.64
C GLN A 19 4.54 -26.94 -24.60
N LEU A 20 4.47 -27.55 -25.79
CA LEU A 20 4.48 -28.98 -25.96
C LEU A 20 5.69 -29.39 -26.79
N ASN A 21 6.55 -30.22 -26.20
CA ASN A 21 7.71 -30.78 -26.89
C ASN A 21 7.51 -32.29 -27.04
N ILE A 22 7.66 -32.79 -28.25
CA ILE A 22 7.50 -34.23 -28.56
C ILE A 22 8.80 -34.72 -29.18
N SER A 23 9.40 -35.74 -28.58
CA SER A 23 10.59 -36.42 -29.12
C SER A 23 10.36 -37.92 -29.23
N LYS A 24 11.11 -38.57 -30.13
CA LYS A 24 11.04 -40.02 -30.31
C LYS A 24 11.91 -40.71 -29.25
N GLY A 25 11.29 -41.58 -28.47
CA GLY A 25 11.96 -42.43 -27.49
C GLY A 25 12.50 -43.73 -28.10
N ILE A 26 12.93 -44.62 -27.22
CA ILE A 26 13.37 -45.97 -27.56
C ILE A 26 12.13 -46.87 -27.71
N GLU A 27 12.22 -47.96 -28.47
CA GLU A 27 11.16 -48.99 -28.56
C GLU A 27 9.78 -48.44 -28.96
N ASN A 28 9.74 -47.51 -29.94
CA ASN A 28 8.50 -46.92 -30.47
C ASN A 28 7.68 -46.08 -29.47
N HIS A 29 8.30 -45.64 -28.37
CA HIS A 29 7.68 -44.67 -27.46
C HIS A 29 7.88 -43.23 -27.93
N LEU A 30 7.01 -42.34 -27.45
CA LEU A 30 7.14 -40.89 -27.55
C LEU A 30 7.44 -40.33 -26.17
N ILE A 31 8.33 -39.34 -26.12
CA ILE A 31 8.58 -38.54 -24.93
C ILE A 31 7.91 -37.19 -25.16
N VAL A 32 6.90 -36.90 -24.34
CA VAL A 32 6.12 -35.66 -24.42
C VAL A 32 6.36 -34.84 -23.17
N THR A 33 6.83 -33.61 -23.34
CA THR A 33 7.06 -32.65 -22.27
C THR A 33 6.08 -31.48 -22.41
N VAL A 34 5.34 -31.20 -21.34
CA VAL A 34 4.34 -30.13 -21.24
C VAL A 34 4.79 -29.09 -20.23
N LEU A 35 4.90 -27.84 -20.65
CA LEU A 35 5.25 -26.72 -19.79
C LEU A 35 4.25 -25.59 -19.99
N LEU A 36 3.64 -25.11 -18.90
CA LEU A 36 2.82 -23.89 -18.92
C LEU A 36 3.67 -22.72 -18.42
N ASN A 37 3.79 -21.67 -19.24
CA ASN A 37 4.48 -20.44 -18.88
C ASN A 37 3.54 -19.25 -18.93
N ASN A 38 3.43 -18.48 -17.84
CA ASN A 38 2.64 -17.26 -17.80
C ASN A 38 3.55 -16.04 -17.65
N GLU A 39 3.74 -15.28 -18.73
CA GLU A 39 4.55 -14.06 -18.72
C GLU A 39 3.95 -12.95 -17.84
N GLN A 40 2.62 -12.97 -17.63
CA GLN A 40 1.93 -11.98 -16.81
C GLN A 40 2.17 -12.17 -15.32
N CYS A 41 2.65 -13.34 -14.88
CA CYS A 41 3.05 -13.55 -13.50
C CYS A 41 4.41 -12.91 -13.25
N GLY A 42 4.45 -11.85 -12.43
CA GLY A 42 5.68 -11.17 -12.06
C GLY A 42 6.60 -11.97 -11.13
N ASP A 43 6.11 -13.10 -10.60
CA ASP A 43 6.88 -13.96 -9.68
C ASP A 43 7.86 -14.87 -10.43
N ASN A 44 9.15 -14.77 -10.11
CA ASN A 44 10.19 -15.61 -10.68
C ASN A 44 10.11 -17.09 -10.24
N ALA A 45 9.38 -17.39 -9.17
CA ALA A 45 9.12 -18.77 -8.73
C ALA A 45 8.36 -19.58 -9.79
N LYS A 46 7.69 -18.93 -10.75
CA LYS A 46 7.07 -19.61 -11.90
C LYS A 46 8.07 -20.44 -12.71
N ASN A 47 9.35 -20.03 -12.74
CA ASN A 47 10.41 -20.74 -13.46
C ASN A 47 10.90 -22.01 -12.71
N LEU A 48 10.52 -22.17 -11.45
CA LEU A 48 10.83 -23.37 -10.66
C LEU A 48 9.82 -24.50 -10.89
N ILE A 49 8.70 -24.21 -11.56
CA ILE A 49 7.67 -25.21 -11.85
C ILE A 49 8.24 -26.19 -12.89
N PRO A 50 8.44 -27.47 -12.52
CA PRO A 50 9.04 -28.42 -13.43
C PRO A 50 8.06 -28.76 -14.56
N PRO A 51 8.57 -29.03 -15.78
CA PRO A 51 7.72 -29.48 -16.86
C PRO A 51 7.24 -30.92 -16.62
N LEU A 52 6.02 -31.23 -17.07
CA LEU A 52 5.47 -32.58 -17.00
C LEU A 52 6.03 -33.39 -18.16
N THR A 53 6.79 -34.44 -17.86
CA THR A 53 7.36 -35.31 -18.90
C THR A 53 6.75 -36.70 -18.81
N PHE A 54 6.27 -37.19 -19.94
CA PHE A 54 5.66 -38.50 -20.09
C PHE A 54 6.45 -39.30 -21.12
N ASN A 55 6.56 -40.61 -20.90
CA ASN A 55 7.13 -41.54 -21.85
C ASN A 55 6.12 -42.68 -22.03
N ALA A 56 5.48 -42.75 -23.19
CA ALA A 56 4.40 -43.67 -23.47
C ALA A 56 4.31 -43.97 -24.97
N THR A 57 3.56 -45.01 -25.32
CA THR A 57 3.26 -45.33 -26.72
C THR A 57 2.28 -44.31 -27.31
N PRO A 58 2.23 -44.14 -28.65
CA PRO A 58 1.25 -43.27 -29.29
C PRO A 58 -0.21 -43.59 -28.90
N GLN A 59 -0.55 -44.88 -28.77
CA GLN A 59 -1.91 -45.29 -28.37
C GLN A 59 -2.27 -44.79 -26.96
N GLU A 60 -1.35 -44.92 -25.99
CA GLU A 60 -1.59 -44.45 -24.62
C GLU A 60 -1.74 -42.93 -24.54
N PHE A 61 -1.02 -42.18 -25.40
CA PHE A 61 -1.22 -40.75 -25.51
C PHE A 61 -2.59 -40.39 -26.09
N ASP A 62 -3.02 -41.07 -27.15
CA ASP A 62 -4.32 -40.81 -27.78
C ASP A 62 -5.50 -41.05 -26.81
N GLU A 63 -5.38 -42.06 -25.93
CA GLU A 63 -6.44 -42.42 -24.98
C GLU A 63 -6.40 -41.62 -23.66
N GLY A 64 -5.20 -41.28 -23.17
CA GLY A 64 -5.02 -40.82 -21.78
C GLY A 64 -4.34 -39.47 -21.60
N PHE A 65 -3.74 -38.87 -22.64
CA PHE A 65 -2.90 -37.68 -22.50
C PHE A 65 -3.59 -36.53 -21.77
N PHE A 66 -4.77 -36.12 -22.25
CA PHE A 66 -5.50 -35.00 -21.67
C PHE A 66 -6.01 -35.28 -20.26
N GLN A 67 -6.40 -36.52 -19.95
CA GLN A 67 -6.79 -36.89 -18.59
C GLN A 67 -5.63 -36.70 -17.61
N GLN A 68 -4.41 -37.02 -18.02
CA GLN A 68 -3.21 -36.89 -17.20
C GLN A 68 -2.75 -35.43 -17.05
N ILE A 69 -2.86 -34.60 -18.10
CA ILE A 69 -2.36 -33.22 -18.06
C ILE A 69 -3.37 -32.21 -17.54
N THR A 70 -4.68 -32.49 -17.56
CA THR A 70 -5.73 -31.51 -17.21
C THR A 70 -5.55 -30.97 -15.79
N THR A 71 -5.51 -31.86 -14.80
CA THR A 71 -5.42 -31.44 -13.39
C THR A 71 -4.10 -30.72 -13.08
N PRO A 72 -2.93 -31.23 -13.50
CA PRO A 72 -1.67 -30.51 -13.30
C PRO A 72 -1.63 -29.12 -13.95
N ILE A 73 -2.08 -28.99 -15.21
CA ILE A 73 -2.05 -27.71 -15.93
C ILE A 73 -2.98 -26.69 -15.29
N GLN A 74 -4.19 -27.09 -14.87
CA GLN A 74 -5.10 -26.21 -14.14
C GLN A 74 -4.52 -25.73 -12.80
N LYS A 75 -3.83 -26.61 -12.05
CA LYS A 75 -3.16 -26.25 -10.80
C LYS A 75 -2.03 -25.24 -11.04
N VAL A 76 -1.19 -25.48 -12.05
CA VAL A 76 -0.09 -24.56 -12.40
C VAL A 76 -0.64 -23.22 -12.87
N SER A 77 -1.68 -23.23 -13.71
CA SER A 77 -2.37 -22.02 -14.17
C SER A 77 -2.92 -21.20 -13.00
N GLY A 78 -3.70 -21.84 -12.12
CA GLY A 78 -4.27 -21.21 -10.93
C GLY A 78 -3.20 -20.63 -10.01
N LEU A 79 -2.14 -21.40 -9.73
CA LEU A 79 -1.01 -20.93 -8.92
C LEU A 79 -0.37 -19.67 -9.50
N MET A 80 -0.09 -19.63 -10.81
CA MET A 80 0.51 -18.45 -11.46
C MET A 80 -0.41 -17.22 -11.40
N VAL A 81 -1.73 -17.41 -11.53
CA VAL A 81 -2.72 -16.33 -11.40
C VAL A 81 -2.81 -15.81 -9.97
N ASP A 82 -2.79 -16.71 -8.98
CA ASP A 82 -2.87 -16.34 -7.57
C ASP A 82 -1.60 -15.62 -7.09
N MET A 83 -0.42 -16.06 -7.53
CA MET A 83 0.85 -15.37 -7.27
C MET A 83 0.82 -13.93 -7.79
N GLU A 84 0.33 -13.72 -9.01
CA GLU A 84 0.22 -12.38 -9.61
C GLU A 84 -0.78 -11.50 -8.86
N LYS A 85 -1.97 -12.04 -8.50
CA LYS A 85 -2.96 -11.31 -7.70
C LYS A 85 -2.40 -10.93 -6.34
N PHE A 86 -1.69 -11.84 -5.69
CA PHE A 86 -1.09 -11.60 -4.38
C PHE A 86 -0.03 -10.50 -4.46
N LEU A 87 0.85 -10.51 -5.47
CA LEU A 87 1.86 -9.46 -5.67
C LEU A 87 1.22 -8.09 -5.87
N LYS A 88 0.19 -7.99 -6.72
CA LYS A 88 -0.58 -6.74 -6.90
C LYS A 88 -1.22 -6.25 -5.61
N GLN A 89 -1.91 -7.13 -4.89
CA GLN A 89 -2.53 -6.79 -3.60
C GLN A 89 -1.50 -6.34 -2.56
N LEU A 90 -0.32 -6.96 -2.55
CA LEU A 90 0.77 -6.62 -1.65
C LEU A 90 1.37 -5.24 -1.99
N GLU A 91 1.53 -4.92 -3.27
CA GLU A 91 1.94 -3.58 -3.72
C GLU A 91 0.91 -2.51 -3.33
N ASP A 92 -0.37 -2.78 -3.54
CA ASP A 92 -1.46 -1.88 -3.15
C ASP A 92 -1.49 -1.65 -1.62
N ALA A 93 -1.36 -2.73 -0.84
CA ALA A 93 -1.28 -2.64 0.62
C ALA A 93 -0.05 -1.85 1.09
N LYS A 94 1.12 -2.05 0.46
CA LYS A 94 2.32 -1.25 0.74
C LYS A 94 2.11 0.22 0.40
N ARG A 95 1.47 0.53 -0.74
CA ARG A 95 1.17 1.89 -1.16
C ARG A 95 0.23 2.59 -0.18
N GLN A 96 -0.83 1.91 0.25
CA GLN A 96 -1.74 2.43 1.28
C GLN A 96 -1.02 2.65 2.60
N SER A 97 -0.20 1.69 3.05
CA SER A 97 0.58 1.84 4.29
C SER A 97 1.57 3.00 4.22
N ALA A 98 2.25 3.19 3.08
CA ALA A 98 3.16 4.32 2.88
C ALA A 98 2.40 5.66 2.88
N MET A 99 1.25 5.73 2.21
CA MET A 99 0.40 6.92 2.21
C MET A 99 -0.14 7.25 3.60
N GLU A 100 -0.50 6.26 4.40
CA GLU A 100 -1.02 6.44 5.75
C GLU A 100 0.08 6.86 6.73
N LYS A 101 1.29 6.30 6.59
CA LYS A 101 2.49 6.79 7.30
C LYS A 101 2.82 8.23 6.94
N GLU A 102 2.82 8.58 5.65
CA GLU A 102 3.13 9.95 5.21
C GLU A 102 2.06 10.96 5.66
N LYS A 103 0.78 10.58 5.65
CA LYS A 103 -0.30 11.41 6.23
C LYS A 103 -0.11 11.61 7.73
N THR A 104 0.23 10.56 8.46
CA THR A 104 0.44 10.62 9.91
C THR A 104 1.67 11.46 10.25
N ASP A 105 2.77 11.34 9.49
CA ASP A 105 3.99 12.12 9.69
C ASP A 105 3.80 13.60 9.32
N LYS A 106 3.03 13.91 8.26
CA LYS A 106 2.64 15.28 7.92
C LYS A 106 1.77 15.90 9.02
N GLN A 107 0.76 15.17 9.49
CA GLN A 107 -0.10 15.65 10.59
C GLN A 107 0.67 15.85 11.89
N LYS A 108 1.60 14.94 12.25
CA LYS A 108 2.48 15.12 13.42
C LYS A 108 3.40 16.31 13.29
N LYS A 109 4.07 16.49 12.14
CA LYS A 109 4.94 17.66 11.91
C LYS A 109 4.16 18.98 11.93
N GLU A 110 2.94 18.98 11.40
CA GLU A 110 2.10 20.18 11.41
C GLU A 110 1.60 20.50 12.83
N GLN A 111 1.24 19.48 13.62
CA GLN A 111 0.85 19.65 15.02
C GLN A 111 2.04 20.10 15.89
N GLU A 112 3.22 19.52 15.71
CA GLU A 112 4.45 19.92 16.40
C GLU A 112 4.86 21.36 16.07
N ALA A 113 4.73 21.78 14.81
CA ALA A 113 5.01 23.15 14.40
C ALA A 113 4.01 24.16 14.99
N LYS A 114 2.73 23.80 15.05
CA LYS A 114 1.68 24.59 15.72
C LYS A 114 1.95 24.69 17.22
N ASP A 115 2.23 23.58 17.90
CA ASP A 115 2.53 23.57 19.33
C ASP A 115 3.78 24.36 19.70
N LYS A 116 4.83 24.32 18.86
CA LYS A 116 6.04 25.12 19.05
C LYS A 116 5.76 26.62 18.94
N LYS A 117 5.01 27.06 17.92
CA LYS A 117 4.59 28.46 17.77
C LYS A 117 3.75 28.95 18.95
N PHE A 118 2.83 28.12 19.42
CA PHE A 118 2.02 28.44 20.59
C PHE A 118 2.88 28.65 21.85
N LYS A 119 3.79 27.71 22.14
CA LYS A 119 4.69 27.79 23.30
C LYS A 119 5.63 28.99 23.24
N GLU A 120 6.19 29.29 22.07
CA GLU A 120 7.06 30.45 21.88
C GLU A 120 6.31 31.79 22.04
N GLY A 121 5.07 31.89 21.51
CA GLY A 121 4.25 33.09 21.67
C GLY A 121 3.81 33.31 23.12
N MET A 122 3.41 32.24 23.82
CA MET A 122 3.06 32.31 25.24
C MET A 122 4.27 32.66 26.12
N ALA A 123 5.43 32.05 25.89
CA ALA A 123 6.65 32.37 26.65
C ALA A 123 7.08 33.83 26.48
N LYS A 124 6.99 34.37 25.25
CA LYS A 124 7.28 35.78 24.99
C LYS A 124 6.26 36.72 25.65
N ALA A 125 4.99 36.33 25.68
CA ALA A 125 3.97 37.10 26.41
C ALA A 125 4.25 37.10 27.92
N ASP A 126 4.64 35.96 28.49
CA ASP A 126 4.97 35.82 29.91
C ASP A 126 6.26 36.59 30.31
N GLU A 127 7.27 36.63 29.44
CA GLU A 127 8.48 37.44 29.64
C GLU A 127 8.16 38.94 29.64
N LEU A 128 7.36 39.41 28.66
CA LEU A 128 6.94 40.80 28.57
C LEU A 128 6.01 41.22 29.72
N GLU A 129 5.20 40.30 30.25
CA GLU A 129 4.41 40.53 31.46
C GLU A 129 5.32 40.72 32.69
N LYS A 130 6.35 39.88 32.85
CA LYS A 130 7.34 40.02 33.95
C LYS A 130 8.15 41.32 33.85
N GLU A 131 8.41 41.79 32.64
CA GLU A 131 9.02 43.11 32.38
C GLU A 131 8.05 44.29 32.60
N GLY A 132 6.77 44.03 32.91
CA GLY A 132 5.74 45.06 33.11
C GLY A 132 5.21 45.68 31.81
N LYS A 133 5.55 45.12 30.63
CA LYS A 133 5.11 45.56 29.31
C LYS A 133 3.84 44.81 28.88
N PHE A 134 2.79 44.94 29.66
CA PHE A 134 1.51 44.23 29.49
C PHE A 134 0.84 44.44 28.12
N ARG A 135 0.97 45.63 27.51
CA ARG A 135 0.45 45.90 26.15
C ARG A 135 1.20 45.12 25.07
N GLU A 136 2.52 45.02 25.18
CA GLU A 136 3.35 44.25 24.25
C GLU A 136 3.15 42.75 24.46
N ALA A 137 3.02 42.31 25.72
CA ALA A 137 2.68 40.94 26.08
C ALA A 137 1.37 40.49 25.42
N TRP A 138 0.32 41.31 25.49
CA TRP A 138 -0.98 41.03 24.88
C TRP A 138 -0.90 40.87 23.35
N MET A 139 -0.09 41.69 22.68
CA MET A 139 0.14 41.57 21.23
C MET A 139 0.94 40.32 20.85
N LYS A 140 1.72 39.75 21.76
CA LYS A 140 2.50 38.52 21.53
C LYS A 140 1.74 37.24 21.87
N VAL A 141 0.62 37.32 22.58
CA VAL A 141 -0.25 36.17 22.83
C VAL A 141 -0.79 35.65 21.49
N PRO A 142 -0.58 34.35 21.17
CA PRO A 142 -1.11 33.73 19.96
C PRO A 142 -2.62 33.94 19.77
N ASP A 143 -3.10 33.97 18.52
CA ASP A 143 -4.51 34.24 18.28
C ASP A 143 -5.39 33.00 18.41
N ILE A 144 -6.60 33.22 18.90
CA ILE A 144 -7.65 32.22 19.10
C ILE A 144 -8.04 31.58 17.76
N THR A 145 -7.94 32.35 16.67
CA THR A 145 -8.19 31.87 15.31
C THR A 145 -7.10 30.93 14.80
N GLU A 146 -5.87 31.06 15.29
CA GLU A 146 -4.75 30.17 14.93
C GLU A 146 -4.71 28.90 15.80
N PHE A 147 -5.24 28.97 17.02
CA PHE A 147 -5.26 27.86 17.99
C PHE A 147 -6.66 27.67 18.60
N PRO A 148 -7.65 27.22 17.82
CA PRO A 148 -9.02 27.02 18.30
C PRO A 148 -9.11 25.97 19.42
N GLU A 149 -8.20 25.00 19.45
CA GLU A 149 -8.11 23.97 20.50
C GLU A 149 -7.66 24.53 21.86
N LYS A 150 -6.98 25.67 21.89
CA LYS A 150 -6.52 26.37 23.10
C LYS A 150 -7.19 27.75 23.25
N ALA A 151 -8.33 27.92 22.59
CA ALA A 151 -9.08 29.18 22.53
C ALA A 151 -9.44 29.73 23.91
N ASP A 152 -9.83 28.86 24.85
CA ASP A 152 -10.27 29.27 26.18
C ASP A 152 -9.09 29.74 27.05
N GLU A 153 -7.93 29.09 26.95
CA GLU A 153 -6.69 29.52 27.63
C GLU A 153 -6.19 30.85 27.07
N LEU A 154 -6.18 31.02 25.74
CA LEU A 154 -5.79 32.27 25.08
C LEU A 154 -6.74 33.42 25.41
N ARG A 155 -8.05 33.17 25.45
CA ARG A 155 -9.04 34.18 25.89
C ARG A 155 -8.79 34.62 27.31
N LYS A 156 -8.57 33.67 28.22
CA LYS A 156 -8.31 33.98 29.62
C LYS A 156 -7.03 34.80 29.77
N ARG A 157 -5.95 34.39 29.11
CA ARG A 157 -4.66 35.09 29.14
C ARG A 157 -4.74 36.50 28.53
N LYS A 158 -5.38 36.65 27.36
CA LYS A 158 -5.60 37.96 26.73
C LYS A 158 -6.45 38.87 27.61
N LYS A 159 -7.45 38.33 28.32
CA LYS A 159 -8.28 39.10 29.24
C LYS A 159 -7.49 39.56 30.47
N GLU A 160 -6.74 38.67 31.11
CA GLU A 160 -5.90 38.98 32.27
C GLU A 160 -4.85 40.06 31.95
N LEU A 161 -4.16 39.93 30.82
CA LEU A 161 -3.21 40.95 30.37
C LEU A 161 -3.91 42.27 30.03
N SER A 162 -5.08 42.21 29.40
CA SER A 162 -5.91 43.40 29.12
C SER A 162 -6.31 44.14 30.38
N ASP A 163 -6.77 43.43 31.41
CA ASP A 163 -7.20 44.03 32.67
C ASP A 163 -6.01 44.70 33.39
N GLN A 164 -4.81 44.09 33.30
CA GLN A 164 -3.58 44.63 33.89
C GLN A 164 -3.09 45.93 33.24
N PHE A 165 -3.20 46.12 31.91
CA PHE A 165 -2.87 47.41 31.28
C PHE A 165 -4.05 48.38 31.13
N SER A 166 -5.29 47.90 31.24
CA SER A 166 -6.47 48.78 31.30
C SER A 166 -6.51 49.52 32.64
N SER A 167 -6.05 48.89 33.72
CA SER A 167 -5.86 49.56 35.01
C SER A 167 -4.72 50.61 35.02
N THR A 168 -3.78 50.54 34.08
CA THR A 168 -2.66 51.49 33.95
C THR A 168 -2.77 52.45 32.75
N GLY A 169 -3.85 52.38 31.95
CA GLY A 169 -3.99 53.13 30.70
C GLY A 169 -5.22 54.02 30.64
N LEU A 170 -5.04 55.32 30.91
CA LEU A 170 -5.82 56.48 30.45
C LEU A 170 -7.37 56.49 30.54
N PHE A 171 -8.02 55.52 31.19
CA PHE A 171 -9.44 55.56 31.56
C PHE A 171 -9.67 55.08 33.01
N ALA A 172 -8.82 55.51 33.93
CA ALA A 172 -9.21 55.56 35.34
C ALA A 172 -10.28 56.66 35.48
N THR A 173 -11.54 56.29 35.31
CA THR A 173 -12.69 57.11 35.69
C THR A 173 -13.32 56.55 36.95
N GLU A 174 -13.14 57.33 38.02
CA GLU A 174 -13.81 57.36 39.34
C GLU A 174 -13.68 56.14 40.28
#